data_AF-A3IVP6-F1
#
_entry.id   AF-A3IVP6-F1
#
_cell.length_a   1.000
_cell.length_b   1.000
_cell.length_c   1.000
_cell.angle_alpha   90.00
_cell.angle_beta   90.00
_cell.angle_gamma   90.00
#
_symmetry.space_group_name_H-M   'P 1'
#
loop_
_entity.id
_entity.type
_entity.pdbx_description
1 polymer ?
#
loop_
_entity_poly.entity_id
_entity_poly.type
_entity_poly.pdbx_seq_one_letter_code
_entity_poly.pdbx_strand_id
1 'polypeptide(L)'
;MGHGTVGTCAKTPEGRANESPFSRLFLKEEHEYNAHGISLLSGALGPMQEGSPSGTKPGIKAGFTFLGQFIDHDLTEFRVVDEALRIVERNPTIGVRQTVAPEENPTTANGRTGKLDLDSVYGLFGTDNPALFDNGGFFILGSESRRNGQGPRDISRNVDFADGRLISDPRNDENKVIVQLHILFMRLHNKIHRAKVGNHPLGSDGFQDTKQKVQQAYRRIVLCDYLPRIVKADVITNVINSLRNGTSFYQQMNRRVNQAIESEEPVIAMPVEFSHAAFRLGHSQLRDRYLIQPDVSIRLFETFPQQPTDLDGDLRGGQAITEDNEIDWTLFFGTDGNDGLPLDTFLPASVFRLPRPAVSEPPISLAERNILRGIDFGLPSGQEVAVALRSVYGNIPIVPGNQLGIPDDVLVIEPSLEILTPLWYYILREAQELNPSEPQLGDVGGYIVAETILGSMVASGFDIGTVCEPRDQPRAINDVNQINSVVDLLVYLGEIDGPFE
;
A
#
# COMPACT_ATOMS: atom_id res chain seq x y z
N MET A 1 40.76 22.38 1.48
CA MET A 1 39.99 23.22 0.53
C MET A 1 38.74 22.44 0.17
N GLY A 2 37.57 22.96 0.57
CA GLY A 2 36.25 22.50 0.13
C GLY A 2 35.75 21.16 0.67
N HIS A 3 35.55 21.01 1.98
CA HIS A 3 34.67 19.96 2.52
C HIS A 3 33.22 20.34 2.18
N GLY A 4 32.71 19.82 1.05
CA GLY A 4 31.30 19.86 0.70
C GLY A 4 30.51 18.98 1.66
N THR A 5 29.48 19.55 2.25
CA THR A 5 28.48 18.90 3.11
C THR A 5 27.87 17.69 2.40
N VAL A 6 28.12 16.50 2.97
CA VAL A 6 27.47 15.25 2.60
C VAL A 6 25.99 15.39 2.92
N GLY A 7 25.15 15.38 1.88
CA GLY A 7 23.70 15.42 2.00
C GLY A 7 23.21 14.20 2.76
N THR A 8 22.73 14.42 3.98
CA THR A 8 21.97 13.43 4.73
C THR A 8 20.78 12.98 3.88
N CYS A 9 20.56 11.66 3.76
CA CYS A 9 19.20 11.16 3.55
C CYS A 9 18.35 11.81 4.63
N ALA A 10 17.30 12.53 4.25
CA ALA A 10 16.60 13.44 5.15
C ALA A 10 16.25 12.66 6.43
N LYS A 11 16.93 12.99 7.54
CA LYS A 11 16.39 12.69 8.86
C LYS A 11 14.96 13.21 8.79
N THR A 12 13.98 12.34 8.99
CA THR A 12 12.60 12.77 9.22
C THR A 12 12.68 13.98 10.15
N PRO A 13 12.14 15.16 9.78
CA PRO A 13 12.34 16.37 10.57
C PRO A 13 12.03 16.03 12.03
N GLU A 14 13.03 16.19 12.90
CA GLU A 14 12.97 15.72 14.29
C GLU A 14 11.65 16.23 14.93
N GLY A 15 10.73 15.31 15.25
CA GLY A 15 9.49 15.62 15.97
C GLY A 15 8.16 15.70 15.17
N ARG A 16 8.10 15.31 13.89
CA ARG A 16 6.86 15.39 13.08
C ARG A 16 5.88 14.20 13.18
N ALA A 17 5.95 13.37 14.23
CA ALA A 17 5.10 12.17 14.29
C ALA A 17 3.58 12.47 14.37
N ASN A 18 3.18 13.72 14.63
CA ASN A 18 1.77 14.09 14.80
C ASN A 18 1.08 14.66 13.55
N GLU A 19 1.74 14.73 12.39
CA GLU A 19 1.09 15.29 11.19
C GLU A 19 -0.02 14.37 10.64
N SER A 20 0.12 13.06 10.87
CA SER A 20 -0.90 12.04 10.63
C SER A 20 -0.79 11.00 11.76
N PRO A 21 -1.47 11.16 12.90
CA PRO A 21 -1.42 10.11 13.92
C PRO A 21 -2.17 8.86 13.45
N PHE A 22 -1.79 7.69 13.95
CA PHE A 22 -2.70 6.55 13.86
C PHE A 22 -3.93 6.80 14.75
N SER A 23 -5.08 6.31 14.31
CA SER A 23 -6.33 6.31 15.09
C SER A 23 -7.22 5.15 14.65
N ARG A 24 -8.50 5.15 15.04
CA ARG A 24 -9.41 4.01 14.87
C ARG A 24 -10.75 4.41 14.25
N LEU A 25 -11.18 3.68 13.24
CA LEU A 25 -12.56 3.82 12.72
C LEU A 25 -13.57 3.32 13.76
N PHE A 26 -13.26 2.21 14.43
CA PHE A 26 -14.17 1.57 15.38
C PHE A 26 -13.64 1.65 16.82
N LEU A 27 -14.41 1.10 17.75
CA LEU A 27 -13.97 1.01 19.14
C LEU A 27 -12.82 0.02 19.26
N LYS A 28 -11.88 0.33 20.18
CA LYS A 28 -10.81 -0.59 20.55
C LYS A 28 -11.42 -1.79 21.27
N GLU A 29 -11.00 -2.98 20.88
CA GLU A 29 -11.34 -4.21 21.57
C GLU A 29 -10.05 -4.90 22.04
N GLU A 30 -10.09 -5.47 23.24
CA GLU A 30 -8.91 -6.06 23.88
C GLU A 30 -8.97 -7.59 23.85
N HIS A 31 -9.23 -8.14 22.67
CA HIS A 31 -9.23 -9.59 22.47
C HIS A 31 -7.88 -10.19 22.86
N GLU A 32 -7.95 -11.31 23.57
CA GLU A 32 -6.81 -12.17 23.89
C GLU A 32 -7.05 -13.52 23.22
N TYR A 33 -6.16 -13.87 22.30
CA TYR A 33 -6.19 -15.15 21.62
C TYR A 33 -5.05 -16.03 22.14
N ASN A 34 -5.30 -17.32 22.22
CA ASN A 34 -4.29 -18.32 22.49
C ASN A 34 -3.24 -18.28 21.37
N ALA A 35 -2.00 -17.93 21.72
CA ALA A 35 -0.89 -17.82 20.77
C ALA A 35 -0.65 -19.14 20.01
N HIS A 36 -0.86 -20.29 20.64
CA HIS A 36 -0.75 -21.59 19.96
C HIS A 36 -1.87 -21.78 18.93
N GLY A 37 -3.12 -21.41 19.25
CA GLY A 37 -4.24 -21.44 18.30
C GLY A 37 -3.98 -20.55 17.08
N ILE A 38 -3.49 -19.33 17.30
CA ILE A 38 -3.08 -18.43 16.20
C ILE A 38 -1.95 -19.01 15.36
N SER A 39 -0.94 -19.62 16.01
CA SER A 39 0.18 -20.26 15.31
C SER A 39 -0.25 -21.47 14.50
N LEU A 40 -1.22 -22.28 14.98
CA LEU A 40 -1.79 -23.39 14.20
C LEU A 40 -2.59 -22.90 12.99
N LEU A 41 -3.34 -21.81 13.14
CA LEU A 41 -4.11 -21.22 12.04
C LEU A 41 -3.21 -20.60 10.95
N SER A 42 -2.19 -19.86 11.36
CA SER A 42 -1.47 -18.91 10.49
C SER A 42 0.03 -19.13 10.40
N GLY A 43 0.56 -20.14 11.08
CA GLY A 43 1.95 -20.56 10.99
C GLY A 43 2.25 -21.33 9.70
N ALA A 44 3.53 -21.66 9.52
CA ALA A 44 3.93 -22.53 8.41
C ALA A 44 3.28 -23.92 8.58
N LEU A 45 2.82 -24.50 7.47
CA LEU A 45 2.01 -25.73 7.43
C LEU A 45 0.62 -25.59 8.06
N GLY A 46 0.20 -24.37 8.39
CA GLY A 46 -1.19 -24.10 8.80
C GLY A 46 -2.16 -24.11 7.60
N PRO A 47 -3.47 -24.08 7.85
CA PRO A 47 -4.51 -24.10 6.81
C PRO A 47 -4.39 -22.95 5.80
N MET A 48 -3.84 -21.80 6.21
CA MET A 48 -3.58 -20.68 5.30
C MET A 48 -2.47 -20.96 4.27
N GLN A 49 -1.61 -21.96 4.51
CA GLN A 49 -0.57 -22.40 3.57
C GLN A 49 -0.98 -23.64 2.77
N GLU A 50 -1.61 -24.61 3.43
CA GLU A 50 -1.85 -25.96 2.85
C GLU A 50 -3.05 -26.04 1.91
N GLY A 51 -3.95 -25.05 1.93
CA GLY A 51 -5.14 -25.08 1.11
C GLY A 51 -4.93 -24.70 -0.36
N SER A 52 -5.88 -25.10 -1.19
CA SER A 52 -5.94 -24.67 -2.59
C SER A 52 -6.76 -23.39 -2.69
N PRO A 53 -6.31 -22.37 -3.47
CA PRO A 53 -7.09 -21.16 -3.74
C PRO A 53 -8.54 -21.48 -4.10
N SER A 54 -9.47 -20.61 -3.72
CA SER A 54 -10.87 -20.78 -4.09
C SER A 54 -11.00 -20.83 -5.61
N GLY A 55 -11.36 -21.99 -6.17
CA GLY A 55 -11.40 -22.21 -7.61
C GLY A 55 -12.40 -21.33 -8.37
N THR A 56 -13.26 -20.58 -7.66
CA THR A 56 -14.24 -19.68 -8.27
C THR A 56 -13.89 -18.20 -8.15
N LYS A 57 -13.09 -17.79 -7.16
CA LYS A 57 -12.81 -16.37 -6.93
C LYS A 57 -11.69 -15.91 -7.86
N PRO A 58 -11.92 -14.94 -8.75
CA PRO A 58 -10.88 -14.44 -9.64
C PRO A 58 -9.91 -13.51 -8.89
N GLY A 59 -8.68 -13.42 -9.40
CA GLY A 59 -7.74 -12.36 -9.03
C GLY A 59 -7.92 -11.11 -9.88
N ILE A 60 -7.36 -9.99 -9.43
CA ILE A 60 -7.14 -8.81 -10.28
C ILE A 60 -5.79 -8.93 -11.00
N LYS A 61 -5.54 -8.10 -12.01
CA LYS A 61 -4.21 -8.05 -12.64
C LYS A 61 -3.12 -7.73 -11.63
N ALA A 62 -2.00 -8.45 -11.72
CA ALA A 62 -0.91 -8.43 -10.74
C ALA A 62 -0.32 -7.03 -10.52
N GLY A 63 -0.35 -6.17 -11.54
CA GLY A 63 0.08 -4.77 -11.42
C GLY A 63 -0.67 -4.01 -10.33
N PHE A 64 -1.94 -4.34 -10.08
CA PHE A 64 -2.73 -3.72 -9.02
C PHE A 64 -2.34 -4.19 -7.62
N THR A 65 -1.74 -5.36 -7.45
CA THR A 65 -1.13 -5.77 -6.18
C THR A 65 0.03 -4.85 -5.82
N PHE A 66 0.92 -4.57 -6.78
CA PHE A 66 2.08 -3.69 -6.57
C PHE A 66 1.69 -2.21 -6.52
N LEU A 67 0.66 -1.78 -7.27
CA LEU A 67 0.07 -0.45 -7.12
C LEU A 67 -0.53 -0.27 -5.73
N GLY A 68 -1.22 -1.30 -5.20
CA GLY A 68 -1.72 -1.29 -3.84
C GLY A 68 -0.62 -1.13 -2.81
N GLN A 69 0.51 -1.83 -2.98
CA GLN A 69 1.69 -1.65 -2.13
C GLN A 69 2.30 -0.24 -2.26
N PHE A 70 2.38 0.31 -3.48
CA PHE A 70 2.83 1.69 -3.68
C PHE A 70 1.91 2.72 -3.00
N ILE A 71 0.59 2.50 -3.05
CA ILE A 71 -0.40 3.31 -2.33
C ILE A 71 -0.22 3.18 -0.82
N ASP A 72 0.08 1.98 -0.32
CA ASP A 72 0.35 1.75 1.10
C ASP A 72 1.59 2.53 1.55
N HIS A 73 2.66 2.52 0.75
CA HIS A 73 3.86 3.30 1.05
C HIS A 73 3.60 4.81 1.09
N ASP A 74 2.61 5.30 0.37
CA ASP A 74 2.22 6.71 0.38
C ASP A 74 1.27 7.09 1.52
N LEU A 75 0.40 6.16 1.94
CA LEU A 75 -0.58 6.40 2.98
C LEU A 75 -0.08 6.04 4.37
N THR A 76 0.70 4.97 4.49
CA THR A 76 1.04 4.38 5.78
C THR A 76 2.54 4.14 5.96
N GLU A 77 3.01 4.40 7.18
CA GLU A 77 4.30 3.98 7.67
C GLU A 77 4.22 3.82 9.18
N PHE A 78 4.45 2.62 9.67
CA PHE A 78 4.47 2.41 11.11
C PHE A 78 5.73 2.99 11.75
N ARG A 79 5.56 3.94 12.68
CA ARG A 79 6.65 4.49 13.51
C ARG A 79 6.35 4.31 14.99
N VAL A 80 7.36 3.90 15.76
CA VAL A 80 7.33 3.93 17.23
C VAL A 80 7.63 5.36 17.67
N VAL A 81 6.93 5.85 18.69
CA VAL A 81 7.18 7.19 19.27
C VAL A 81 7.41 7.12 20.78
N ASP A 82 8.15 8.10 21.31
CA ASP A 82 8.31 8.31 22.75
C ASP A 82 7.14 9.12 23.35
N GLU A 83 7.16 9.35 24.67
CA GLU A 83 6.14 10.14 25.39
C GLU A 83 6.04 11.60 24.88
N ALA A 84 7.09 12.10 24.22
CA ALA A 84 7.12 13.42 23.59
C ALA A 84 6.71 13.37 22.11
N LEU A 85 6.18 12.24 21.63
CA LEU A 85 5.72 11.99 20.26
C LEU A 85 6.86 12.17 19.24
N ARG A 86 8.10 11.87 19.64
CA ARG A 86 9.26 11.84 18.75
C ARG A 86 9.45 10.43 18.22
N ILE A 87 9.78 10.33 16.93
CA ILE A 87 10.07 9.04 16.29
C ILE A 87 11.28 8.39 16.96
N VAL A 88 11.11 7.13 17.36
CA VAL A 88 12.18 6.28 17.88
C VAL A 88 12.55 5.28 16.78
N GLU A 89 13.83 5.25 16.41
CA GLU A 89 14.35 4.34 15.39
C GLU A 89 14.47 2.91 15.95
N ARG A 90 13.33 2.25 16.08
CA ARG A 90 13.19 0.90 16.63
C ARG A 90 12.06 0.15 15.95
N ASN A 91 12.27 -1.15 15.75
CA ASN A 91 11.20 -2.07 15.35
C ASN A 91 10.24 -2.36 16.52
N PRO A 92 8.92 -2.43 16.26
CA PRO A 92 7.96 -2.81 17.28
C PRO A 92 8.22 -4.25 17.72
N THR A 93 8.17 -4.47 19.03
CA THR A 93 8.20 -5.82 19.59
C THR A 93 6.79 -6.41 19.46
N ILE A 94 6.70 -7.58 18.82
CA ILE A 94 5.44 -8.33 18.73
C ILE A 94 5.02 -8.78 20.13
N GLY A 95 3.72 -8.70 20.44
CA GLY A 95 3.18 -9.03 21.75
C GLY A 95 3.20 -7.85 22.73
N VAL A 96 3.55 -6.64 22.26
CA VAL A 96 3.47 -5.41 23.06
C VAL A 96 2.28 -4.59 22.57
N ARG A 97 1.33 -4.33 23.47
CA ARG A 97 0.17 -3.50 23.17
C ARG A 97 0.58 -2.10 22.73
N GLN A 98 -0.07 -1.61 21.70
CA GLN A 98 0.13 -0.29 21.13
C GLN A 98 -1.09 0.59 21.41
N THR A 99 -0.82 1.85 21.69
CA THR A 99 -1.82 2.91 21.86
C THR A 99 -1.70 3.90 20.69
N VAL A 100 -2.83 4.47 20.30
CA VAL A 100 -2.95 5.38 19.15
C VAL A 100 -3.82 6.58 19.51
N ALA A 101 -3.74 7.68 18.77
CA ALA A 101 -4.55 8.86 19.09
C ALA A 101 -6.06 8.55 18.98
N PRO A 102 -6.93 9.13 19.83
CA PRO A 102 -6.62 10.06 20.92
C PRO A 102 -6.43 9.36 22.29
N GLU A 103 -6.04 8.08 22.34
CA GLU A 103 -5.73 7.40 23.60
C GLU A 103 -4.57 8.11 24.33
N GLU A 104 -4.53 7.99 25.65
CA GLU A 104 -3.42 8.54 26.44
C GLU A 104 -2.10 7.85 26.09
N ASN A 105 -1.03 8.65 26.00
CA ASN A 105 0.33 8.20 25.69
C ASN A 105 0.42 7.31 24.43
N PRO A 106 0.09 7.82 23.22
CA PRO A 106 0.26 7.06 21.98
C PRO A 106 1.69 6.53 21.84
N THR A 107 1.84 5.23 21.63
CA THR A 107 3.16 4.59 21.42
C THR A 107 3.56 4.55 19.96
N THR A 108 2.66 4.95 19.05
CA THR A 108 2.85 4.80 17.60
C THR A 108 2.25 5.96 16.82
N ALA A 109 2.78 6.18 15.62
CA ALA A 109 2.35 7.22 14.71
C ALA A 109 2.51 6.80 13.24
N ASN A 110 1.79 7.46 12.34
CA ASN A 110 1.98 7.29 10.91
C ASN A 110 3.16 8.15 10.43
N GLY A 111 4.11 7.55 9.73
CA GLY A 111 5.24 8.26 9.13
C GLY A 111 4.93 8.90 7.77
N ARG A 112 3.66 9.25 7.52
CA ARG A 112 3.15 9.74 6.24
C ARG A 112 2.22 10.92 6.44
N THR A 113 1.89 11.62 5.36
CA THR A 113 0.89 12.70 5.39
C THR A 113 -0.56 12.21 5.48
N GLY A 114 -0.82 10.98 5.03
CA GLY A 114 -2.18 10.45 4.87
C GLY A 114 -2.99 11.13 3.74
N LYS A 115 -2.34 11.84 2.80
CA LYS A 115 -3.01 12.72 1.82
C LYS A 115 -3.07 12.19 0.38
N LEU A 116 -2.52 11.00 0.12
CA LEU A 116 -2.28 10.51 -1.24
C LEU A 116 -1.57 11.56 -2.10
N ASP A 117 -0.47 12.10 -1.57
CA ASP A 117 0.23 13.25 -2.14
C ASP A 117 1.64 12.89 -2.65
N LEU A 118 1.94 11.60 -2.81
CA LEU A 118 3.22 11.12 -3.31
C LEU A 118 4.39 11.58 -2.43
N ASP A 119 4.21 11.66 -1.12
CA ASP A 119 5.30 11.99 -0.17
C ASP A 119 6.43 10.94 -0.25
N SER A 120 6.07 9.70 -0.57
CA SER A 120 6.97 8.58 -0.80
C SER A 120 7.82 8.74 -2.08
N VAL A 121 7.49 9.72 -2.93
CA VAL A 121 8.22 10.10 -4.16
C VAL A 121 8.91 11.46 -4.02
N TYR A 122 8.19 12.50 -3.58
CA TYR A 122 8.68 13.87 -3.54
C TYR A 122 9.52 14.20 -2.30
N GLY A 123 9.24 13.54 -1.18
CA GLY A 123 9.82 13.85 0.12
C GLY A 123 8.82 13.61 1.25
N LEU A 124 9.30 13.02 2.35
CA LEU A 124 8.47 12.55 3.47
C LEU A 124 7.77 13.72 4.19
N PHE A 125 6.61 13.46 4.80
CA PHE A 125 5.88 14.43 5.64
C PHE A 125 5.58 15.74 4.91
N GLY A 126 5.23 15.65 3.63
CA GLY A 126 4.89 16.79 2.78
C GLY A 126 6.05 17.75 2.48
N THR A 127 7.27 17.43 2.91
CA THR A 127 8.47 18.25 2.71
C THR A 127 9.28 17.68 1.55
N ASP A 128 9.38 18.44 0.45
CA ASP A 128 10.17 18.03 -0.71
C ASP A 128 11.64 17.79 -0.32
N ASN A 129 12.22 16.67 -0.77
CA ASN A 129 13.64 16.38 -0.57
C ASN A 129 14.45 17.02 -1.71
N PRO A 130 15.25 18.07 -1.46
CA PRO A 130 15.96 18.78 -2.52
C PRO A 130 16.99 17.94 -3.25
N ALA A 131 17.52 16.89 -2.62
CA ALA A 131 18.51 16.01 -3.23
C ALA A 131 17.95 15.22 -4.42
N LEU A 132 16.62 15.07 -4.51
CA LEU A 132 15.96 14.32 -5.60
C LEU A 132 15.91 15.10 -6.93
N PHE A 133 16.18 16.40 -6.90
CA PHE A 133 15.95 17.30 -8.04
C PHE A 133 17.24 17.98 -8.52
N ASP A 134 17.32 18.25 -9.82
CA ASP A 134 18.34 19.12 -10.38
C ASP A 134 17.99 20.61 -10.20
N ASN A 135 18.89 21.51 -10.62
CA ASN A 135 18.70 22.96 -10.54
C ASN A 135 17.50 23.47 -11.37
N GLY A 136 16.97 22.65 -12.27
CA GLY A 136 15.81 22.95 -13.09
C GLY A 136 14.49 22.50 -12.48
N GLY A 137 14.51 21.74 -11.38
CA GLY A 137 13.32 21.15 -10.77
C GLY A 137 12.96 19.77 -11.34
N PHE A 138 13.82 19.15 -12.15
CA PHE A 138 13.59 17.79 -12.66
C PHE A 138 14.07 16.75 -11.66
N PHE A 139 13.32 15.66 -11.50
CA PHE A 139 13.81 14.47 -10.80
C PHE A 139 15.07 13.92 -11.47
N ILE A 140 16.09 13.62 -10.66
CA ILE A 140 17.33 12.98 -11.09
C ILE A 140 17.08 11.48 -11.24
N LEU A 141 17.21 10.96 -12.46
CA LEU A 141 17.14 9.53 -12.78
C LEU A 141 18.55 8.95 -12.94
N GLY A 142 18.73 7.69 -12.57
CA GLY A 142 19.97 6.95 -12.74
C GLY A 142 20.25 6.66 -14.21
N SER A 143 21.52 6.71 -14.61
CA SER A 143 21.97 6.58 -16.00
C SER A 143 23.00 5.46 -16.23
N GLU A 144 23.34 4.65 -15.23
CA GLU A 144 24.55 3.80 -15.29
C GLU A 144 24.57 2.69 -16.35
N SER A 145 23.49 2.45 -17.10
CA SER A 145 23.53 1.56 -18.28
C SER A 145 23.25 2.25 -19.62
N ARG A 146 23.11 3.57 -19.68
CA ARG A 146 22.84 4.28 -20.95
C ARG A 146 24.08 4.52 -21.80
N ARG A 147 24.68 3.47 -22.36
CA ARG A 147 25.51 3.65 -23.56
C ARG A 147 24.58 4.02 -24.72
N ASN A 148 24.75 5.21 -25.29
CA ASN A 148 23.96 5.72 -26.43
C ASN A 148 22.44 5.89 -26.19
N GLY A 149 22.00 6.00 -24.93
CA GLY A 149 20.57 6.14 -24.62
C GLY A 149 19.76 4.83 -24.60
N GLN A 150 20.44 3.69 -24.72
CA GLN A 150 19.87 2.35 -24.55
C GLN A 150 20.28 1.80 -23.19
N GLY A 151 19.30 1.33 -22.41
CA GLY A 151 19.46 0.82 -21.05
C GLY A 151 18.23 1.15 -20.20
N PRO A 152 17.85 0.27 -19.26
CA PRO A 152 16.64 0.40 -18.46
C PRO A 152 16.68 1.66 -17.60
N ARG A 153 15.51 2.22 -17.32
CA ARG A 153 15.39 3.44 -16.50
C ARG A 153 15.43 3.05 -15.03
N ASP A 154 16.35 3.63 -14.26
CA ASP A 154 16.50 3.39 -12.82
C ASP A 154 16.56 4.71 -12.02
N ILE A 155 16.47 4.62 -10.70
CA ILE A 155 16.84 5.70 -9.77
C ILE A 155 18.35 5.86 -9.70
N SER A 156 18.84 7.00 -9.20
CA SER A 156 20.28 7.18 -9.00
C SER A 156 20.78 6.30 -7.84
N ARG A 157 21.83 5.52 -8.07
CA ARG A 157 22.45 4.61 -7.10
C ARG A 157 23.93 4.95 -6.98
N ASN A 158 24.42 5.12 -5.76
CA ASN A 158 25.82 5.43 -5.46
C ASN A 158 26.11 5.10 -3.98
N VAL A 159 27.30 4.58 -3.71
CA VAL A 159 27.85 4.34 -2.36
C VAL A 159 27.92 5.59 -1.48
N ASP A 160 27.91 6.79 -2.08
CA ASP A 160 27.90 8.06 -1.35
C ASP A 160 26.52 8.37 -0.70
N PHE A 161 25.45 7.69 -1.14
CA PHE A 161 24.13 7.80 -0.51
C PHE A 161 24.01 6.86 0.69
N ALA A 162 23.32 7.30 1.75
CA ALA A 162 23.21 6.53 3.01
C ALA A 162 22.71 5.09 2.81
N ASP A 163 21.74 4.90 1.91
CA ASP A 163 21.17 3.58 1.57
C ASP A 163 21.64 3.08 0.20
N GLY A 164 22.72 3.66 -0.35
CA GLY A 164 23.23 3.32 -1.68
C GLY A 164 22.38 3.83 -2.85
N ARG A 165 21.29 4.54 -2.57
CA ARG A 165 20.29 4.99 -3.55
C ARG A 165 19.67 6.34 -3.18
N LEU A 166 19.31 7.11 -4.20
CA LEU A 166 18.65 8.40 -4.09
C LEU A 166 17.13 8.21 -4.28
N ILE A 167 16.43 8.05 -3.16
CA ILE A 167 14.98 7.83 -3.10
C ILE A 167 14.40 8.48 -1.84
N SER A 168 13.14 8.91 -1.87
CA SER A 168 12.46 9.47 -0.69
C SER A 168 12.11 8.37 0.32
N ASP A 169 11.26 7.42 -0.07
CA ASP A 169 10.95 6.24 0.73
C ASP A 169 11.72 5.01 0.23
N PRO A 170 12.65 4.44 1.01
CA PRO A 170 13.37 3.23 0.63
C PRO A 170 12.47 2.01 0.39
N ARG A 171 11.24 1.98 0.92
CA ARG A 171 10.27 0.90 0.68
C ARG A 171 9.84 0.83 -0.78
N ASN A 172 9.88 1.96 -1.50
CA ASN A 172 9.63 1.99 -2.93
C ASN A 172 10.72 1.30 -3.77
N ASP A 173 11.77 0.76 -3.16
CA ASP A 173 12.76 -0.12 -3.78
C ASP A 173 12.94 -1.42 -2.97
N GLU A 174 11.82 -1.98 -2.47
CA GLU A 174 11.74 -3.34 -1.89
C GLU A 174 11.70 -4.44 -2.96
N ASN A 175 11.06 -4.15 -4.10
CA ASN A 175 11.05 -5.03 -5.28
C ASN A 175 11.10 -4.24 -6.58
N LYS A 176 11.52 -4.91 -7.65
CA LYS A 176 11.75 -4.34 -8.99
C LYS A 176 10.49 -3.74 -9.62
N VAL A 177 9.31 -4.26 -9.29
CA VAL A 177 8.04 -3.75 -9.84
C VAL A 177 7.70 -2.40 -9.21
N ILE A 178 7.86 -2.27 -7.88
CA ILE A 178 7.54 -1.02 -7.16
C ILE A 178 8.50 0.10 -7.53
N VAL A 179 9.81 -0.16 -7.62
CA VAL A 179 10.76 0.90 -8.00
C VAL A 179 10.49 1.40 -9.41
N GLN A 180 10.05 0.53 -10.32
CA GLN A 180 9.63 0.94 -11.67
C GLN A 180 8.32 1.73 -11.64
N LEU A 181 7.34 1.39 -10.79
CA LEU A 181 6.15 2.24 -10.55
C LEU A 181 6.53 3.62 -10.00
N HIS A 182 7.45 3.69 -9.04
CA HIS A 182 7.99 4.92 -8.49
C HIS A 182 8.62 5.79 -9.59
N ILE A 183 9.43 5.18 -10.47
CA ILE A 183 10.05 5.84 -11.62
C ILE A 183 8.99 6.37 -12.61
N LEU A 184 7.84 5.71 -12.80
CA LEU A 184 6.76 6.25 -13.64
C LEU A 184 6.29 7.62 -13.13
N PHE A 185 6.12 7.81 -11.82
CA PHE A 185 5.71 9.10 -11.26
C PHE A 185 6.81 10.16 -11.33
N MET A 186 8.09 9.79 -11.14
CA MET A 186 9.22 10.70 -11.40
C MET A 186 9.25 11.16 -12.86
N ARG A 187 8.97 10.24 -13.79
CA ARG A 187 8.92 10.53 -15.23
C ARG A 187 7.72 11.37 -15.61
N LEU A 188 6.56 11.14 -15.00
CA LEU A 188 5.38 11.96 -15.22
C LEU A 188 5.66 13.42 -14.85
N HIS A 189 6.27 13.64 -13.68
CA HIS A 189 6.75 14.96 -13.29
C HIS A 189 7.67 15.55 -14.35
N ASN A 190 8.75 14.85 -14.71
CA ASN A 190 9.74 15.34 -15.67
C ASN A 190 9.14 15.62 -17.06
N LYS A 191 8.13 14.86 -17.50
CA LYS A 191 7.44 15.08 -18.77
C LYS A 191 6.60 16.37 -18.73
N ILE A 192 5.81 16.57 -17.68
CA ILE A 192 4.98 17.77 -17.50
C ILE A 192 5.89 19.01 -17.32
N HIS A 193 6.95 18.87 -16.53
CA HIS A 193 7.88 19.95 -16.23
C HIS A 193 8.62 20.43 -17.49
N ARG A 194 9.04 19.49 -18.36
CA ARG A 194 9.73 19.79 -19.63
C ARG A 194 8.88 20.58 -20.62
N ALA A 195 7.55 20.45 -20.55
CA ALA A 195 6.64 21.20 -21.41
C ALA A 195 6.50 22.69 -21.02
N LYS A 196 7.04 23.10 -19.87
CA LYS A 196 6.98 24.49 -19.39
C LYS A 196 8.09 25.33 -20.01
N VAL A 197 7.77 26.60 -20.31
CA VAL A 197 8.74 27.59 -20.78
C VAL A 197 9.49 28.19 -19.57
N GLY A 198 10.81 28.25 -19.63
CA GLY A 198 11.67 28.84 -18.58
C GLY A 198 12.22 27.82 -17.57
N ASN A 199 12.96 28.31 -16.58
CA ASN A 199 13.53 27.51 -15.50
C ASN A 199 12.60 27.53 -14.27
N HIS A 200 12.24 26.36 -13.74
CA HIS A 200 11.26 26.21 -12.66
C HIS A 200 11.86 25.39 -11.49
N PRO A 201 12.87 25.93 -10.79
CA PRO A 201 13.56 25.22 -9.72
C PRO A 201 12.61 24.82 -8.59
N LEU A 202 13.06 23.88 -7.74
CA LEU A 202 12.35 23.47 -6.54
C LEU A 202 11.83 24.67 -5.73
N GLY A 203 10.57 24.59 -5.31
CA GLY A 203 9.90 25.65 -4.56
C GLY A 203 9.31 26.79 -5.40
N SER A 204 9.59 26.86 -6.70
CA SER A 204 8.93 27.82 -7.60
C SER A 204 7.47 27.46 -7.87
N ASP A 205 6.67 28.45 -8.29
CA ASP A 205 5.26 28.24 -8.69
C ASP A 205 5.12 27.20 -9.82
N GLY A 206 6.08 27.19 -10.77
CA GLY A 206 6.08 26.22 -11.87
C GLY A 206 6.38 24.79 -11.42
N PHE A 207 7.23 24.62 -10.40
CA PHE A 207 7.45 23.33 -9.75
C PHE A 207 6.18 22.87 -9.02
N GLN A 208 5.57 23.75 -8.22
CA GLN A 208 4.37 23.43 -7.45
C GLN A 208 3.18 23.08 -8.36
N ASP A 209 2.96 23.80 -9.47
CA ASP A 209 1.94 23.44 -10.47
C ASP A 209 2.21 22.06 -11.10
N THR A 210 3.48 21.71 -11.35
CA THR A 210 3.85 20.38 -11.87
C THR A 210 3.51 19.30 -10.84
N LYS A 211 3.96 19.47 -9.59
CA LYS A 211 3.71 18.54 -8.49
C LYS A 211 2.21 18.33 -8.28
N GLN A 212 1.42 19.41 -8.25
CA GLN A 212 -0.03 19.33 -8.10
C GLN A 212 -0.69 18.52 -9.23
N LYS A 213 -0.30 18.72 -10.49
CA LYS A 213 -0.83 17.94 -11.63
C LYS A 213 -0.52 16.45 -11.52
N VAL A 214 0.70 16.11 -11.09
CA VAL A 214 1.11 14.72 -10.86
C VAL A 214 0.31 14.08 -9.73
N GLN A 215 0.16 14.77 -8.60
CA GLN A 215 -0.63 14.30 -7.45
C GLN A 215 -2.12 14.13 -7.82
N GLN A 216 -2.68 15.05 -8.62
CA GLN A 216 -4.06 14.91 -9.10
C GLN A 216 -4.24 13.71 -10.04
N ALA A 217 -3.29 13.45 -10.94
CA ALA A 217 -3.31 12.25 -11.78
C ALA A 217 -3.23 10.98 -10.94
N TYR A 218 -2.33 10.95 -9.94
CA TYR A 218 -2.23 9.84 -8.99
C TYR A 218 -3.54 9.59 -8.24
N ARG A 219 -4.16 10.62 -7.66
CA ARG A 219 -5.45 10.48 -6.95
C ARG A 219 -6.57 9.99 -7.87
N ARG A 220 -6.60 10.43 -9.13
CA ARG A 220 -7.54 9.89 -10.13
C ARG A 220 -7.28 8.42 -10.43
N ILE A 221 -6.03 8.00 -10.59
CA ILE A 221 -5.69 6.56 -10.74
C ILE A 221 -6.18 5.76 -9.53
N VAL A 222 -5.95 6.27 -8.31
CA VAL A 222 -6.41 5.60 -7.09
C VAL A 222 -7.95 5.50 -7.05
N LEU A 223 -8.65 6.59 -7.35
CA LEU A 223 -10.11 6.69 -7.27
C LEU A 223 -10.81 5.89 -8.38
N CYS A 224 -10.38 6.08 -9.63
CA CYS A 224 -11.06 5.61 -10.82
C CYS A 224 -10.65 4.19 -11.23
N ASP A 225 -9.44 3.75 -10.87
CA ASP A 225 -8.87 2.52 -11.40
C ASP A 225 -8.55 1.53 -10.28
N TYR A 226 -7.79 1.92 -9.27
CA TYR A 226 -7.43 1.00 -8.19
C TYR A 226 -8.63 0.65 -7.29
N LEU A 227 -9.32 1.65 -6.73
CA LEU A 227 -10.37 1.43 -5.74
C LEU A 227 -11.51 0.52 -6.25
N PRO A 228 -12.08 0.70 -7.46
CA PRO A 228 -13.19 -0.15 -7.93
C PRO A 228 -12.77 -1.58 -8.29
N ARG A 229 -11.47 -1.85 -8.42
CA ARG A 229 -10.94 -3.21 -8.63
C ARG A 229 -10.89 -4.04 -7.35
N ILE A 230 -10.83 -3.39 -6.20
CA ILE A 230 -10.74 -4.06 -4.90
C ILE A 230 -11.96 -3.83 -3.99
N VAL A 231 -12.77 -2.81 -4.27
CA VAL A 231 -13.99 -2.50 -3.52
C VAL A 231 -15.19 -2.44 -4.46
N LYS A 232 -16.32 -3.02 -4.03
CA LYS A 232 -17.56 -3.04 -4.80
C LYS A 232 -18.13 -1.63 -4.99
N ALA A 233 -18.77 -1.40 -6.14
CA ALA A 233 -19.30 -0.09 -6.52
C ALA A 233 -20.38 0.45 -5.57
N ASP A 234 -21.21 -0.44 -4.99
CA ASP A 234 -22.23 -0.08 -3.99
C ASP A 234 -21.60 0.40 -2.69
N VAL A 235 -20.55 -0.27 -2.21
CA VAL A 235 -19.76 0.14 -1.03
C VAL A 235 -19.13 1.52 -1.27
N ILE A 236 -18.47 1.72 -2.41
CA ILE A 236 -17.90 3.03 -2.79
C ILE A 236 -18.98 4.11 -2.77
N THR A 237 -20.12 3.86 -3.42
CA THR A 237 -21.24 4.81 -3.49
C THR A 237 -21.77 5.15 -2.10
N ASN A 238 -21.93 4.15 -1.23
CA ASN A 238 -22.40 4.34 0.14
C ASN A 238 -21.44 5.20 0.97
N VAL A 239 -20.13 4.98 0.84
CA VAL A 239 -19.11 5.80 1.53
C VAL A 239 -19.07 7.22 0.98
N ILE A 240 -19.14 7.43 -0.34
CA ILE A 240 -19.23 8.78 -0.95
C ILE A 240 -20.43 9.54 -0.37
N ASN A 241 -21.59 8.89 -0.28
CA ASN A 241 -22.80 9.49 0.29
C ASN A 241 -22.64 9.81 1.78
N SER A 242 -22.02 8.93 2.55
CA SER A 242 -21.75 9.15 3.96
C SER A 242 -20.77 10.31 4.20
N LEU A 243 -19.71 10.41 3.39
CA LEU A 243 -18.75 11.52 3.41
C LEU A 243 -19.42 12.86 3.12
N ARG A 244 -20.30 12.91 2.09
CA ARG A 244 -21.10 14.10 1.75
C ARG A 244 -22.04 14.53 2.88
N ASN A 245 -22.61 13.55 3.59
CA ASN A 245 -23.52 13.80 4.71
C ASN A 245 -22.78 14.07 6.04
N GLY A 246 -21.45 13.95 6.09
CA GLY A 246 -20.67 14.15 7.32
C GLY A 246 -20.75 12.99 8.32
N THR A 247 -21.33 11.85 7.93
CA THR A 247 -21.65 10.71 8.80
C THR A 247 -20.63 9.58 8.78
N SER A 248 -19.62 9.65 7.93
CA SER A 248 -18.64 8.57 7.72
C SER A 248 -17.82 8.26 8.98
N PHE A 249 -17.37 7.02 9.15
CA PHE A 249 -16.49 6.64 10.26
C PHE A 249 -15.17 7.38 10.19
N TYR A 250 -14.64 7.63 8.98
CA TYR A 250 -13.40 8.38 8.80
C TYR A 250 -13.50 9.82 9.30
N GLN A 251 -14.59 10.53 8.98
CA GLN A 251 -14.82 11.88 9.50
C GLN A 251 -15.05 11.88 11.01
N GLN A 252 -15.75 10.87 11.55
CA GLN A 252 -15.95 10.73 12.99
C GLN A 252 -14.62 10.51 13.74
N MET A 253 -13.75 9.64 13.22
CA MET A 253 -12.40 9.45 13.73
C MET A 253 -11.60 10.75 13.72
N ASN A 254 -11.53 11.44 12.57
CA ASN A 254 -10.78 12.69 12.47
C ASN A 254 -11.35 13.79 13.36
N ARG A 255 -12.67 13.88 13.56
CA ARG A 255 -13.26 14.82 14.55
C ARG A 255 -12.79 14.51 15.97
N ARG A 256 -12.80 13.24 16.39
CA ARG A 256 -12.33 12.82 17.72
C ARG A 256 -10.86 13.19 17.92
N VAL A 257 -10.01 12.90 16.93
CA VAL A 257 -8.57 13.20 16.99
C VAL A 257 -8.32 14.71 17.03
N ASN A 258 -8.94 15.48 16.13
CA ASN A 258 -8.75 16.94 16.08
C ASN A 258 -9.33 17.68 17.30
N GLN A 259 -10.28 17.08 18.02
CA GLN A 259 -10.75 17.60 19.30
C GLN A 259 -9.76 17.35 20.45
N ALA A 260 -8.95 16.29 20.34
CA ALA A 260 -7.99 15.89 21.37
C ALA A 260 -6.59 16.47 21.14
N ILE A 261 -6.20 16.65 19.87
CA ILE A 261 -4.90 17.22 19.50
C ILE A 261 -5.06 18.73 19.34
N GLU A 262 -4.42 19.50 20.22
CA GLU A 262 -4.30 20.96 20.10
C GLU A 262 -3.35 21.33 18.95
N SER A 263 -3.85 21.23 17.71
CA SER A 263 -3.12 21.59 16.49
C SER A 263 -3.71 22.83 15.83
N GLU A 264 -2.85 23.68 15.26
CA GLU A 264 -3.28 24.87 14.48
C GLU A 264 -3.99 24.46 13.18
N GLU A 265 -3.56 23.35 12.57
CA GLU A 265 -4.14 22.80 11.35
C GLU A 265 -4.77 21.42 11.61
N PRO A 266 -5.89 21.08 10.97
CA PRO A 266 -6.50 19.77 11.14
C PRO A 266 -5.56 18.63 10.73
N VAL A 267 -5.36 17.68 11.62
CA VAL A 267 -4.63 16.45 11.34
C VAL A 267 -5.49 15.48 10.54
N ILE A 268 -4.83 14.70 9.67
CA ILE A 268 -5.45 13.62 8.89
C ILE A 268 -4.97 12.32 9.49
N ALA A 269 -5.78 11.70 10.35
CA ALA A 269 -5.43 10.47 11.03
C ALA A 269 -5.58 9.24 10.11
N MET A 270 -4.69 8.27 10.29
CA MET A 270 -4.69 7.01 9.54
C MET A 270 -5.31 5.88 10.38
N PRO A 271 -6.34 5.17 9.90
CA PRO A 271 -6.92 4.05 10.64
C PRO A 271 -5.97 2.86 10.83
N VAL A 272 -5.95 2.32 12.04
CA VAL A 272 -5.26 1.06 12.33
C VAL A 272 -5.95 -0.14 11.67
N GLU A 273 -7.27 -0.10 11.50
CA GLU A 273 -8.02 -1.15 10.80
C GLU A 273 -7.63 -1.23 9.32
N PHE A 274 -7.34 -0.08 8.70
CA PHE A 274 -6.82 -0.02 7.35
C PHE A 274 -5.37 -0.53 7.30
N SER A 275 -4.47 0.08 8.06
CA SER A 275 -3.02 -0.20 7.99
C SER A 275 -2.60 -1.59 8.53
N HIS A 276 -3.30 -2.11 9.54
CA HIS A 276 -2.93 -3.34 10.23
C HIS A 276 -3.85 -4.52 9.91
N ALA A 277 -4.93 -4.32 9.14
CA ALA A 277 -5.77 -5.39 8.61
C ALA A 277 -6.12 -5.21 7.13
N ALA A 278 -7.05 -4.32 6.78
CA ALA A 278 -7.69 -4.34 5.46
C ALA A 278 -6.70 -4.13 4.30
N PHE A 279 -5.72 -3.23 4.44
CA PHE A 279 -4.75 -2.95 3.37
C PHE A 279 -3.54 -3.90 3.35
N ARG A 280 -3.53 -4.92 4.22
CA ARG A 280 -2.65 -6.09 4.12
C ARG A 280 -3.19 -7.16 3.16
N LEU A 281 -4.23 -6.81 2.38
CA LEU A 281 -4.81 -7.66 1.33
C LEU A 281 -3.78 -8.10 0.28
N GLY A 282 -2.75 -7.27 0.04
CA GLY A 282 -1.71 -7.55 -0.95
C GLY A 282 -0.98 -8.87 -0.69
N HIS A 283 -0.84 -9.28 0.57
CA HIS A 283 -0.19 -10.55 0.93
C HIS A 283 -0.92 -11.78 0.37
N SER A 284 -2.25 -11.70 0.18
CA SER A 284 -3.06 -12.75 -0.43
C SER A 284 -2.99 -12.77 -1.95
N GLN A 285 -2.61 -11.66 -2.58
CA GLN A 285 -2.58 -11.52 -4.04
C GLN A 285 -1.19 -11.82 -4.65
N LEU A 286 -0.16 -11.97 -3.80
CA LEU A 286 1.20 -12.26 -4.23
C LEU A 286 1.31 -13.62 -4.92
N ARG A 287 2.25 -13.72 -5.85
CA ARG A 287 2.67 -14.97 -6.49
C ARG A 287 4.13 -15.21 -6.19
N ASP A 288 4.54 -16.47 -6.23
CA ASP A 288 5.96 -16.82 -6.12
C ASP A 288 6.78 -16.40 -7.35
N ARG A 289 6.17 -16.35 -8.54
CA ARG A 289 6.80 -15.94 -9.81
C ARG A 289 5.84 -15.14 -10.69
N TYR A 290 6.42 -14.26 -11.49
CA TYR A 290 5.72 -13.44 -12.48
C TYR A 290 6.40 -13.54 -13.84
N LEU A 291 5.63 -13.48 -14.92
CA LEU A 291 6.16 -13.16 -16.25
C LEU A 291 6.41 -11.65 -16.28
N ILE A 292 7.66 -11.25 -16.49
CA ILE A 292 8.05 -9.84 -16.48
C ILE A 292 8.37 -9.30 -17.88
N GLN A 293 8.67 -10.19 -18.80
CA GLN A 293 8.82 -9.97 -20.24
C GLN A 293 8.27 -11.22 -20.96
N PRO A 294 8.03 -11.17 -22.28
CA PRO A 294 7.68 -12.36 -23.04
C PRO A 294 8.69 -13.50 -22.78
N ASP A 295 8.18 -14.66 -22.37
CA ASP A 295 8.95 -15.86 -22.03
C ASP A 295 9.95 -15.75 -20.85
N VAL A 296 10.04 -14.60 -20.17
CA VAL A 296 10.91 -14.40 -18.99
C VAL A 296 10.07 -14.42 -17.71
N SER A 297 10.21 -15.50 -16.93
CA SER A 297 9.58 -15.62 -15.61
C SER A 297 10.61 -15.58 -14.50
N ILE A 298 10.45 -14.65 -13.55
CA ILE A 298 11.35 -14.43 -12.41
C ILE A 298 10.59 -14.63 -11.09
N ARG A 299 11.29 -15.13 -10.07
CA ARG A 299 10.76 -15.24 -8.70
C ARG A 299 10.59 -13.87 -8.06
N LEU A 300 9.52 -13.69 -7.29
CA LEU A 300 9.39 -12.49 -6.48
C LEU A 300 10.47 -12.45 -5.38
N PHE A 301 10.63 -13.58 -4.70
CA PHE A 301 11.65 -13.80 -3.68
C PHE A 301 12.30 -15.18 -3.84
N GLU A 302 13.63 -15.22 -3.81
CA GLU A 302 14.40 -16.45 -3.73
C GLU A 302 14.50 -16.89 -2.27
N THR A 303 13.68 -17.87 -1.90
CA THR A 303 13.63 -18.44 -0.54
C THR A 303 14.55 -19.65 -0.35
N PHE A 304 15.11 -20.20 -1.44
CA PHE A 304 15.97 -21.40 -1.42
C PHE A 304 17.16 -21.27 -2.39
N PRO A 305 18.35 -20.83 -1.92
CA PRO A 305 19.51 -20.55 -2.77
C PRO A 305 20.25 -21.79 -3.32
N GLN A 306 19.57 -22.91 -3.59
CA GLN A 306 20.21 -24.20 -3.92
C GLN A 306 19.77 -24.87 -5.23
N GLN A 307 19.02 -24.20 -6.12
CA GLN A 307 18.78 -24.75 -7.47
C GLN A 307 19.69 -24.10 -8.52
N PRO A 308 20.61 -24.87 -9.16
CA PRO A 308 21.60 -24.34 -10.11
C PRO A 308 21.02 -23.92 -11.48
N THR A 309 19.69 -23.84 -11.62
CA THR A 309 18.99 -23.41 -12.85
C THR A 309 18.38 -22.01 -12.74
N ASP A 310 18.47 -21.36 -11.58
CA ASP A 310 17.97 -20.00 -11.42
C ASP A 310 18.99 -19.04 -12.08
N LEU A 311 18.68 -18.62 -13.31
CA LEU A 311 19.36 -17.53 -14.01
C LEU A 311 19.34 -16.28 -13.10
N ASP A 312 20.46 -15.54 -13.10
CA ASP A 312 20.81 -14.45 -12.18
C ASP A 312 19.63 -13.61 -11.62
N GLY A 313 19.29 -13.84 -10.35
CA GLY A 313 18.52 -12.91 -9.50
C GLY A 313 17.01 -13.12 -9.38
N ASP A 314 16.42 -12.53 -8.34
CA ASP A 314 14.97 -12.42 -8.13
C ASP A 314 14.52 -10.95 -8.23
N LEU A 315 13.22 -10.69 -8.08
CA LEU A 315 12.67 -9.34 -8.16
C LEU A 315 12.91 -8.50 -6.90
N ARG A 316 13.83 -8.87 -6.00
CA ARG A 316 14.18 -8.02 -4.85
C ARG A 316 14.77 -6.69 -5.32
N GLY A 317 14.45 -5.62 -4.60
CA GLY A 317 14.97 -4.29 -4.85
C GLY A 317 16.37 -4.09 -4.28
N GLY A 318 16.81 -2.83 -4.19
CA GLY A 318 18.14 -2.47 -3.66
C GLY A 318 19.30 -2.69 -4.63
N GLN A 319 19.06 -3.35 -5.77
CA GLN A 319 20.02 -3.51 -6.87
C GLN A 319 19.60 -2.70 -8.08
N ALA A 320 20.55 -2.42 -8.99
CA ALA A 320 20.26 -1.72 -10.24
C ALA A 320 19.27 -2.50 -11.12
N ILE A 321 18.39 -1.79 -11.82
CA ILE A 321 17.53 -2.39 -12.86
C ILE A 321 18.41 -2.73 -14.07
N THR A 322 18.25 -3.95 -14.59
CA THR A 322 18.96 -4.48 -15.76
C THR A 322 17.97 -4.73 -16.88
N GLU A 323 18.46 -4.92 -18.11
CA GLU A 323 17.59 -5.24 -19.26
C GLU A 323 16.78 -6.52 -19.00
N ASP A 324 17.32 -7.47 -18.23
CA ASP A 324 16.65 -8.72 -17.88
C ASP A 324 15.53 -8.57 -16.84
N ASN A 325 15.42 -7.44 -16.14
CA ASN A 325 14.38 -7.19 -15.14
C ASN A 325 13.60 -5.87 -15.31
N GLU A 326 13.75 -5.23 -16.48
CA GLU A 326 12.84 -4.17 -16.92
C GLU A 326 11.46 -4.77 -17.21
N ILE A 327 10.42 -4.14 -16.64
CA ILE A 327 9.06 -4.66 -16.64
C ILE A 327 8.35 -4.29 -17.94
N ASP A 328 7.86 -5.30 -18.65
CA ASP A 328 6.82 -5.11 -19.65
C ASP A 328 5.48 -4.89 -18.93
N TRP A 329 5.01 -3.64 -18.90
CA TRP A 329 3.80 -3.25 -18.21
C TRP A 329 2.52 -3.89 -18.77
N THR A 330 2.52 -4.36 -20.02
CA THR A 330 1.38 -5.10 -20.58
C THR A 330 1.15 -6.43 -19.86
N LEU A 331 2.19 -7.02 -19.30
CA LEU A 331 2.10 -8.24 -18.48
C LEU A 331 1.60 -7.98 -17.06
N PHE A 332 1.49 -6.73 -16.61
CA PHE A 332 1.03 -6.39 -15.26
C PHE A 332 -0.33 -5.70 -15.24
N PHE A 333 -0.66 -4.90 -16.27
CA PHE A 333 -1.91 -4.15 -16.35
C PHE A 333 -2.75 -4.49 -17.58
N GLY A 334 -2.20 -5.23 -18.55
CA GLY A 334 -2.91 -5.64 -19.76
C GLY A 334 -3.87 -6.81 -19.53
N THR A 335 -4.82 -6.99 -20.44
CA THR A 335 -5.86 -8.02 -20.37
C THR A 335 -5.32 -9.45 -20.32
N ASP A 336 -4.21 -9.71 -21.00
CA ASP A 336 -3.56 -11.03 -21.05
C ASP A 336 -2.35 -11.13 -20.11
N GLY A 337 -2.17 -10.12 -19.24
CA GLY A 337 -1.11 -10.09 -18.25
C GLY A 337 -1.36 -11.03 -17.06
N ASN A 338 -0.35 -11.15 -16.21
CA ASN A 338 -0.41 -11.92 -14.97
C ASN A 338 -1.62 -11.51 -14.13
N ASP A 339 -2.41 -12.48 -13.69
CA ASP A 339 -3.38 -12.28 -12.61
C ASP A 339 -2.70 -12.52 -11.26
N GLY A 340 -2.97 -11.64 -10.29
CA GLY A 340 -2.67 -11.89 -8.89
C GLY A 340 -3.45 -13.09 -8.36
N LEU A 341 -3.05 -13.60 -7.20
CA LEU A 341 -3.86 -14.59 -6.50
C LEU A 341 -5.17 -13.95 -5.99
N PRO A 342 -6.24 -14.73 -5.78
CA PRO A 342 -7.50 -14.22 -5.26
C PRO A 342 -7.37 -13.64 -3.85
N LEU A 343 -8.31 -12.79 -3.46
CA LEU A 343 -8.47 -12.36 -2.07
C LEU A 343 -9.20 -13.44 -1.27
N ASP A 344 -8.44 -14.37 -0.70
CA ASP A 344 -8.95 -15.46 0.12
C ASP A 344 -7.96 -15.81 1.25
N THR A 345 -8.24 -16.84 2.05
CA THR A 345 -7.39 -17.17 3.21
C THR A 345 -6.11 -17.95 2.84
N PHE A 346 -5.83 -18.17 1.55
CA PHE A 346 -4.68 -18.94 1.10
C PHE A 346 -3.56 -18.03 0.61
N LEU A 347 -2.34 -18.28 1.10
CA LEU A 347 -1.19 -17.42 0.82
C LEU A 347 -0.06 -18.22 0.16
N PRO A 348 0.78 -17.58 -0.67
CA PRO A 348 1.91 -18.26 -1.30
C PRO A 348 2.92 -18.76 -0.25
N ALA A 349 3.57 -19.88 -0.52
CA ALA A 349 4.50 -20.52 0.43
C ALA A 349 5.67 -19.59 0.84
N SER A 350 6.06 -18.67 -0.04
CA SER A 350 7.13 -17.69 0.21
C SER A 350 6.87 -16.78 1.41
N VAL A 351 5.61 -16.45 1.74
CA VAL A 351 5.31 -15.54 2.87
C VAL A 351 5.30 -16.22 4.24
N PHE A 352 5.37 -17.56 4.29
CA PHE A 352 5.51 -18.31 5.55
C PHE A 352 6.97 -18.51 5.97
N ARG A 353 7.93 -18.19 5.09
CA ARG A 353 9.37 -18.39 5.30
C ARG A 353 10.18 -17.23 4.73
N LEU A 354 9.97 -16.04 5.30
CA LEU A 354 10.69 -14.84 4.85
C LEU A 354 12.20 -14.95 5.17
N PRO A 355 13.10 -14.68 4.19
CA PRO A 355 14.54 -14.75 4.41
C PRO A 355 15.02 -13.58 5.27
N ARG A 356 16.17 -13.74 5.94
CA ARG A 356 16.90 -12.61 6.54
C ARG A 356 17.40 -11.67 5.42
N PRO A 357 17.38 -10.34 5.58
CA PRO A 357 17.10 -9.59 6.80
C PRO A 357 15.63 -9.23 7.04
N ALA A 358 14.69 -9.63 6.16
CA ALA A 358 13.29 -9.19 6.23
C ALA A 358 12.61 -9.55 7.58
N VAL A 359 13.01 -10.67 8.19
CA VAL A 359 12.61 -11.03 9.56
C VAL A 359 13.82 -11.55 10.35
N SER A 360 14.14 -10.90 11.47
CA SER A 360 15.23 -11.29 12.36
C SER A 360 14.78 -12.12 13.57
N GLU A 361 13.51 -12.02 13.97
CA GLU A 361 12.95 -12.62 15.19
C GLU A 361 11.61 -13.35 14.90
N PRO A 362 11.32 -14.48 15.56
CA PRO A 362 10.03 -15.17 15.45
C PRO A 362 8.82 -14.30 15.83
N PRO A 363 7.62 -14.58 15.27
CA PRO A 363 7.35 -15.62 14.28
C PRO A 363 7.83 -15.26 12.87
N ILE A 364 8.25 -16.26 12.10
CA ILE A 364 8.75 -16.08 10.71
C ILE A 364 7.57 -15.95 9.72
N SER A 365 6.41 -16.54 10.05
CA SER A 365 5.22 -16.47 9.19
C SER A 365 4.67 -15.05 9.14
N LEU A 366 4.54 -14.49 7.93
CA LEU A 366 3.93 -13.18 7.73
C LEU A 366 2.48 -13.15 8.18
N ALA A 367 1.73 -14.24 7.98
CA ALA A 367 0.33 -14.34 8.37
C ALA A 367 0.17 -14.27 9.90
N GLU A 368 1.00 -15.01 10.63
CA GLU A 368 1.02 -14.99 12.09
C GLU A 368 1.40 -13.60 12.62
N ARG A 369 2.44 -12.98 12.05
CA ARG A 369 2.81 -11.60 12.39
C ARG A 369 1.68 -10.61 12.10
N ASN A 370 0.92 -10.80 11.04
CA ASN A 370 -0.17 -9.90 10.70
C ASN A 370 -1.29 -9.95 11.75
N ILE A 371 -1.70 -11.17 12.12
CA ILE A 371 -2.72 -11.38 13.15
C ILE A 371 -2.23 -10.83 14.50
N LEU A 372 -1.01 -11.19 14.92
CA LEU A 372 -0.44 -10.71 16.19
C LEU A 372 -0.29 -9.18 16.22
N ARG A 373 0.11 -8.55 15.12
CA ARG A 373 0.13 -7.08 15.05
C ARG A 373 -1.27 -6.48 15.15
N GLY A 374 -2.28 -7.11 14.57
CA GLY A 374 -3.68 -6.68 14.76
C GLY A 374 -4.09 -6.74 16.23
N ILE A 375 -3.68 -7.80 16.93
CA ILE A 375 -3.90 -7.97 18.37
C ILE A 375 -3.14 -6.89 19.15
N ASP A 376 -1.85 -6.66 18.87
CA ASP A 376 -1.05 -5.63 19.56
C ASP A 376 -1.72 -4.25 19.47
N PHE A 377 -2.37 -3.96 18.35
CA PHE A 377 -3.13 -2.73 18.16
C PHE A 377 -4.54 -2.76 18.75
N GLY A 378 -5.06 -3.88 19.25
CA GLY A 378 -6.44 -3.96 19.75
C GLY A 378 -7.47 -3.75 18.63
N LEU A 379 -7.23 -4.35 17.46
CA LEU A 379 -8.22 -4.35 16.40
C LEU A 379 -9.47 -5.13 16.83
N PRO A 380 -10.68 -4.65 16.50
CA PRO A 380 -11.91 -5.42 16.67
C PRO A 380 -11.88 -6.69 15.81
N SER A 381 -12.71 -7.68 16.13
CA SER A 381 -12.98 -8.81 15.27
C SER A 381 -13.75 -8.38 14.01
N GLY A 382 -13.72 -9.21 12.97
CA GLY A 382 -14.49 -8.93 11.76
C GLY A 382 -16.01 -8.87 12.01
N GLN A 383 -16.53 -9.70 12.91
CA GLN A 383 -17.92 -9.69 13.32
C GLN A 383 -18.31 -8.38 14.02
N GLU A 384 -17.48 -7.87 14.92
CA GLU A 384 -17.72 -6.57 15.59
C GLU A 384 -17.70 -5.41 14.60
N VAL A 385 -16.75 -5.42 13.65
CA VAL A 385 -16.74 -4.41 12.58
C VAL A 385 -18.00 -4.49 11.74
N ALA A 386 -18.42 -5.70 11.34
CA ALA A 386 -19.65 -5.89 10.59
C ALA A 386 -20.86 -5.31 11.35
N VAL A 387 -20.96 -5.55 12.67
CA VAL A 387 -22.01 -4.96 13.52
C VAL A 387 -21.91 -3.44 13.58
N ALA A 388 -20.72 -2.88 13.78
CA ALA A 388 -20.50 -1.44 13.86
C ALA A 388 -20.93 -0.74 12.56
N LEU A 389 -20.54 -1.28 11.40
CA LEU A 389 -20.87 -0.74 10.09
C LEU A 389 -22.38 -0.62 9.85
N ARG A 390 -23.20 -1.49 10.46
CA ARG A 390 -24.67 -1.44 10.31
C ARG A 390 -25.29 -0.11 10.79
N SER A 391 -24.63 0.57 11.72
CA SER A 391 -25.11 1.85 12.25
C SER A 391 -25.10 2.99 11.23
N VAL A 392 -24.24 2.91 10.21
CA VAL A 392 -24.11 3.92 9.15
C VAL A 392 -24.60 3.39 7.81
N TYR A 393 -24.31 2.13 7.50
CA TYR A 393 -24.50 1.54 6.18
C TYR A 393 -25.65 0.53 6.08
N GLY A 394 -26.32 0.23 7.20
CA GLY A 394 -27.49 -0.64 7.20
C GLY A 394 -27.12 -2.13 7.13
N ASN A 395 -27.54 -2.83 6.09
CA ASN A 395 -27.41 -4.29 6.04
C ASN A 395 -25.96 -4.73 5.73
N ILE A 396 -25.25 -5.20 6.74
CA ILE A 396 -23.91 -5.79 6.60
C ILE A 396 -23.97 -7.27 6.98
N PRO A 397 -23.72 -8.20 6.06
CA PRO A 397 -23.72 -9.63 6.35
C PRO A 397 -22.56 -9.99 7.27
N ILE A 398 -22.76 -11.02 8.09
CA ILE A 398 -21.72 -11.59 8.95
C ILE A 398 -21.47 -13.00 8.45
N VAL A 399 -20.19 -13.36 8.24
CA VAL A 399 -19.79 -14.72 7.90
C VAL A 399 -20.16 -15.64 9.07
N PRO A 400 -21.02 -16.65 8.88
CA PRO A 400 -21.32 -17.63 9.93
C PRO A 400 -20.07 -18.35 10.42
N GLY A 401 -20.00 -18.69 11.70
CA GLY A 401 -18.81 -19.30 12.31
C GLY A 401 -18.33 -20.58 11.59
N ASN A 402 -19.27 -21.45 11.23
CA ASN A 402 -19.00 -22.67 10.46
C ASN A 402 -18.58 -22.43 9.00
N GLN A 403 -18.69 -21.20 8.50
CA GLN A 403 -18.21 -20.78 7.19
C GLN A 403 -16.88 -20.04 7.28
N LEU A 404 -16.28 -19.86 8.47
CA LEU A 404 -14.98 -19.18 8.60
C LEU A 404 -13.77 -20.02 8.15
N GLY A 405 -13.99 -21.31 7.84
CA GLY A 405 -12.92 -22.19 7.35
C GLY A 405 -11.83 -22.47 8.39
N ILE A 406 -12.14 -22.30 9.68
CA ILE A 406 -11.22 -22.55 10.78
C ILE A 406 -11.32 -24.03 11.17
N PRO A 407 -10.21 -24.79 11.13
CA PRO A 407 -10.24 -26.23 11.45
C PRO A 407 -10.68 -26.54 12.89
N ASP A 408 -11.34 -27.69 13.08
CA ASP A 408 -11.84 -28.13 14.40
C ASP A 408 -10.73 -28.24 15.46
N ASP A 409 -9.53 -28.67 15.09
CA ASP A 409 -8.38 -28.78 16.00
C ASP A 409 -7.88 -27.40 16.46
N VAL A 410 -7.95 -26.38 15.60
CA VAL A 410 -7.72 -24.99 15.98
C VAL A 410 -8.82 -24.50 16.93
N LEU A 411 -10.09 -24.77 16.61
CA LEU A 411 -11.25 -24.34 17.43
C LEU A 411 -11.32 -25.03 18.79
N VAL A 412 -10.79 -26.25 18.93
CA VAL A 412 -10.62 -26.91 20.23
C VAL A 412 -9.67 -26.12 21.14
N ILE A 413 -8.67 -25.45 20.57
CA ILE A 413 -7.67 -24.68 21.31
C ILE A 413 -8.11 -23.22 21.50
N GLU A 414 -8.71 -22.62 20.47
CA GLU A 414 -9.21 -21.26 20.48
C GLU A 414 -10.65 -21.19 19.92
N PRO A 415 -11.66 -21.54 20.73
CA PRO A 415 -13.05 -21.58 20.29
C PRO A 415 -13.62 -20.17 20.01
N SER A 416 -13.00 -19.11 20.53
CA SER A 416 -13.47 -17.75 20.30
C SER A 416 -13.40 -17.34 18.83
N LEU A 417 -12.54 -17.98 18.02
CA LEU A 417 -12.38 -17.62 16.61
C LEU A 417 -13.67 -17.79 15.78
N GLU A 418 -14.65 -18.59 16.22
CA GLU A 418 -15.94 -18.71 15.52
C GLU A 418 -16.80 -17.44 15.58
N ILE A 419 -16.60 -16.62 16.62
CA ILE A 419 -17.45 -15.46 16.92
C ILE A 419 -16.67 -14.15 17.03
N LEU A 420 -15.37 -14.23 17.31
CA LEU A 420 -14.42 -13.13 17.43
C LEU A 420 -13.22 -13.43 16.54
N THR A 421 -13.40 -13.43 15.23
CA THR A 421 -12.32 -13.76 14.31
C THR A 421 -11.40 -12.56 14.10
N PRO A 422 -10.05 -12.71 14.16
CA PRO A 422 -9.13 -11.62 13.88
C PRO A 422 -9.43 -10.93 12.54
N LEU A 423 -9.52 -9.59 12.57
CA LEU A 423 -10.03 -8.77 11.46
C LEU A 423 -9.44 -9.11 10.09
N TRP A 424 -8.11 -9.23 10.02
CA TRP A 424 -7.44 -9.52 8.75
C TRP A 424 -7.84 -10.86 8.15
N TYR A 425 -7.87 -11.92 8.97
CA TYR A 425 -8.32 -13.24 8.52
C TYR A 425 -9.80 -13.19 8.11
N TYR A 426 -10.65 -12.55 8.91
CA TYR A 426 -12.07 -12.41 8.61
C TYR A 426 -12.30 -11.71 7.27
N ILE A 427 -11.59 -10.61 6.97
CA ILE A 427 -11.73 -9.86 5.71
C ILE A 427 -11.43 -10.74 4.49
N LEU A 428 -10.38 -11.56 4.57
CA LEU A 428 -10.02 -12.50 3.50
C LEU A 428 -11.10 -13.58 3.34
N ARG A 429 -11.57 -14.12 4.46
CA ARG A 429 -12.62 -15.15 4.46
C ARG A 429 -13.97 -14.62 3.99
N GLU A 430 -14.31 -13.39 4.35
CA GLU A 430 -15.49 -12.67 3.89
C GLU A 430 -15.47 -12.48 2.38
N ALA A 431 -14.32 -12.06 1.83
CA ALA A 431 -14.15 -11.93 0.38
C ALA A 431 -14.30 -13.28 -0.34
N GLN A 432 -13.81 -14.37 0.26
CA GLN A 432 -13.93 -15.72 -0.26
C GLN A 432 -15.37 -16.24 -0.23
N GLU A 433 -16.07 -16.09 0.90
CA GLU A 433 -17.37 -16.74 1.14
C GLU A 433 -18.56 -15.91 0.66
N LEU A 434 -18.51 -14.58 0.84
CA LEU A 434 -19.64 -13.70 0.53
C LEU A 434 -19.49 -13.01 -0.83
N ASN A 435 -18.30 -13.07 -1.44
CA ASN A 435 -18.05 -12.54 -2.78
C ASN A 435 -17.24 -13.52 -3.67
N PRO A 436 -17.69 -14.79 -3.84
CA PRO A 436 -16.88 -15.87 -4.42
C PRO A 436 -16.69 -15.78 -5.94
N SER A 437 -17.41 -14.91 -6.65
CA SER A 437 -17.38 -14.81 -8.12
C SER A 437 -16.70 -13.54 -8.63
N GLU A 438 -16.39 -12.60 -7.74
CA GLU A 438 -15.84 -11.29 -8.09
C GLU A 438 -14.51 -11.06 -7.36
N PRO A 439 -13.58 -10.28 -7.92
CA PRO A 439 -12.25 -10.14 -7.34
C PRO A 439 -12.20 -9.23 -6.10
N GLN A 440 -13.22 -8.40 -5.87
CA GLN A 440 -13.26 -7.41 -4.79
C GLN A 440 -13.36 -8.07 -3.39
N LEU A 441 -13.01 -7.27 -2.39
CA LEU A 441 -13.26 -7.54 -0.98
C LEU A 441 -14.75 -7.75 -0.68
N GLY A 442 -15.03 -8.38 0.47
CA GLY A 442 -16.35 -8.34 1.09
C GLY A 442 -16.69 -6.97 1.69
N ASP A 443 -17.82 -6.88 2.38
CA ASP A 443 -18.33 -5.61 2.92
C ASP A 443 -17.42 -5.03 4.01
N VAL A 444 -17.03 -5.80 5.02
CA VAL A 444 -16.16 -5.34 6.10
C VAL A 444 -14.84 -4.80 5.56
N GLY A 445 -14.16 -5.58 4.71
CA GLY A 445 -12.91 -5.14 4.09
C GLY A 445 -13.10 -3.93 3.18
N GLY A 446 -14.14 -3.98 2.34
CA GLY A 446 -14.44 -2.94 1.37
C GLY A 446 -14.77 -1.60 2.01
N TYR A 447 -15.57 -1.59 3.07
CA TYR A 447 -15.92 -0.36 3.80
C TYR A 447 -14.70 0.25 4.49
N ILE A 448 -13.84 -0.54 5.14
CA ILE A 448 -12.61 -0.01 5.76
C ILE A 448 -11.71 0.67 4.71
N VAL A 449 -11.52 0.01 3.56
CA VAL A 449 -10.70 0.54 2.46
C VAL A 449 -11.32 1.80 1.86
N ALA A 450 -12.61 1.78 1.54
CA ALA A 450 -13.30 2.92 0.94
C ALA A 450 -13.38 4.11 1.91
N GLU A 451 -13.73 3.90 3.18
CA GLU A 451 -13.71 4.93 4.23
C GLU A 451 -12.37 5.64 4.28
N THR A 452 -11.28 4.87 4.27
CA THR A 452 -9.94 5.41 4.42
C THR A 452 -9.47 6.14 3.17
N ILE A 453 -9.55 5.53 1.99
CA ILE A 453 -9.06 6.12 0.74
C ILE A 453 -9.87 7.36 0.37
N LEU A 454 -11.21 7.25 0.33
CA LEU A 454 -12.08 8.37 -0.02
C LEU A 454 -12.05 9.47 1.05
N GLY A 455 -12.01 9.07 2.33
CA GLY A 455 -11.87 10.01 3.44
C GLY A 455 -10.57 10.80 3.38
N SER A 456 -9.44 10.13 3.09
CA SER A 456 -8.13 10.77 2.90
C SER A 456 -8.15 11.78 1.75
N MET A 457 -8.77 11.42 0.62
CA MET A 457 -8.95 12.32 -0.53
C MET A 457 -9.77 13.56 -0.16
N VAL A 458 -10.92 13.38 0.48
CA VAL A 458 -11.79 14.49 0.92
C VAL A 458 -11.08 15.39 1.92
N ALA A 459 -10.40 14.82 2.91
CA ALA A 459 -9.63 15.57 3.90
C ALA A 459 -8.48 16.37 3.26
N SER A 460 -7.97 15.92 2.11
CA SER A 460 -6.95 16.61 1.31
C SER A 460 -7.53 17.64 0.32
N GLY A 461 -8.84 17.86 0.33
CA GLY A 461 -9.53 18.78 -0.58
C GLY A 461 -9.73 18.26 -2.01
N PHE A 462 -9.57 16.96 -2.24
CA PHE A 462 -9.80 16.35 -3.56
C PHE A 462 -11.29 16.07 -3.78
N ASP A 463 -11.79 16.38 -4.98
CA ASP A 463 -13.18 16.09 -5.36
C ASP A 463 -13.37 14.63 -5.78
N ILE A 464 -14.05 13.87 -4.91
CA ILE A 464 -14.42 12.47 -5.12
C ILE A 464 -15.72 12.30 -5.93
N GLY A 465 -16.31 13.38 -6.44
CA GLY A 465 -17.54 13.34 -7.24
C GLY A 465 -17.38 12.78 -8.65
N THR A 466 -16.13 12.59 -9.10
CA THR A 466 -15.84 12.03 -10.42
C THR A 466 -16.11 10.52 -10.40
N VAL A 467 -17.23 10.09 -10.98
CA VAL A 467 -17.51 8.67 -11.25
C VAL A 467 -16.80 8.29 -12.55
N CYS A 468 -15.93 7.29 -12.46
CA CYS A 468 -15.10 6.81 -13.54
C CYS A 468 -14.94 5.29 -13.36
N GLU A 469 -15.06 4.55 -14.45
CA GLU A 469 -14.89 3.11 -14.47
C GLU A 469 -13.41 2.73 -14.67
N PRO A 470 -12.95 1.60 -14.09
CA PRO A 470 -11.63 1.05 -14.38
C PRO A 470 -11.43 0.83 -15.87
N ARG A 471 -10.18 0.95 -16.32
CA ARG A 471 -9.83 0.77 -17.74
C ARG A 471 -8.60 -0.08 -17.91
N ASP A 472 -8.77 -1.18 -18.64
CA ASP A 472 -7.68 -2.08 -19.05
C ASP A 472 -7.18 -1.78 -20.48
N GLN A 473 -8.00 -1.16 -21.31
CA GLN A 473 -7.69 -0.93 -22.72
C GLN A 473 -6.97 0.41 -22.95
N PRO A 474 -5.85 0.44 -23.70
CA PRO A 474 -5.17 1.67 -24.07
C PRO A 474 -6.06 2.61 -24.88
N ARG A 475 -5.87 3.92 -24.72
CA ARG A 475 -6.47 4.99 -25.55
C ARG A 475 -5.51 6.16 -25.68
N ALA A 476 -5.72 7.04 -26.66
CA ALA A 476 -4.94 8.26 -26.79
C ALA A 476 -5.07 9.16 -25.54
N ILE A 477 -3.93 9.61 -25.01
CA ILE A 477 -3.80 10.54 -23.88
C ILE A 477 -2.84 11.65 -24.29
N ASN A 478 -3.37 12.86 -24.43
CA ASN A 478 -2.59 14.03 -24.85
C ASN A 478 -2.38 15.03 -23.70
N ASP A 479 -3.18 14.92 -22.63
CA ASP A 479 -3.14 15.81 -21.46
C ASP A 479 -3.12 15.00 -20.15
N VAL A 480 -2.31 15.43 -19.18
CA VAL A 480 -2.22 14.81 -17.84
C VAL A 480 -3.59 14.76 -17.13
N ASN A 481 -4.47 15.73 -17.39
CA ASN A 481 -5.82 15.79 -16.82
C ASN A 481 -6.73 14.67 -17.33
N GLN A 482 -6.36 14.01 -18.43
CA GLN A 482 -7.08 12.86 -18.95
C GLN A 482 -6.67 11.56 -18.25
N ILE A 483 -5.57 11.53 -17.48
CA ILE A 483 -5.10 10.30 -16.82
C ILE A 483 -6.04 9.93 -15.67
N ASN A 484 -6.77 8.83 -15.86
CA ASN A 484 -7.68 8.24 -14.86
C ASN A 484 -7.34 6.79 -14.53
N SER A 485 -6.43 6.14 -15.26
CA SER A 485 -5.99 4.76 -14.98
C SER A 485 -4.48 4.63 -15.09
N VAL A 486 -3.92 3.54 -14.54
CA VAL A 486 -2.49 3.25 -14.75
C VAL A 486 -2.21 3.04 -16.24
N VAL A 487 -3.12 2.41 -16.97
CA VAL A 487 -3.01 2.26 -18.43
C VAL A 487 -2.93 3.62 -19.13
N ASP A 488 -3.75 4.60 -18.73
CA ASP A 488 -3.66 5.97 -19.26
C ASP A 488 -2.30 6.61 -18.94
N LEU A 489 -1.74 6.38 -17.73
CA LEU A 489 -0.40 6.85 -17.35
C LEU A 489 0.69 6.22 -18.24
N LEU A 490 0.61 4.91 -18.46
CA LEU A 490 1.57 4.17 -19.28
C LEU A 490 1.56 4.65 -20.74
N VAL A 491 0.37 4.84 -21.33
CA VAL A 491 0.25 5.44 -22.67
C VAL A 491 0.80 6.86 -22.69
N TYR A 492 0.43 7.69 -21.70
CA TYR A 492 0.93 9.06 -21.62
C TYR A 492 2.46 9.11 -21.51
N LEU A 493 3.11 8.13 -20.87
CA LEU A 493 4.56 8.06 -20.76
C LEU A 493 5.25 7.37 -21.94
N GLY A 494 4.49 6.76 -22.85
CA GLY A 494 5.00 5.98 -23.98
C GLY A 494 5.59 4.63 -23.56
N GLU A 495 5.07 4.04 -22.49
CA GLU A 495 5.45 2.69 -22.03
C GLU A 495 4.72 1.58 -22.78
N ILE A 496 3.51 1.87 -23.24
CA ILE A 496 2.68 1.00 -24.06
C ILE A 496 2.08 1.82 -25.19
N ASP A 497 1.85 1.19 -26.33
CA ASP A 497 1.25 1.86 -27.49
C ASP A 497 -0.23 2.20 -27.21
N GLY A 498 -0.63 3.43 -27.51
CA GLY A 498 -2.04 3.79 -27.64
C GLY A 498 -2.56 3.37 -29.02
N PRO A 499 -3.89 3.16 -29.19
CA PRO A 499 -4.46 3.04 -30.53
C PRO A 499 -4.08 4.27 -31.35
N PHE A 500 -3.57 4.05 -32.56
CA PHE A 500 -3.28 5.13 -33.51
C PHE A 500 -4.55 5.97 -33.72
N GLU A 501 -4.46 7.29 -33.54
CA GLU A 501 -5.55 8.22 -33.90
C GLU A 501 -5.82 8.22 -35.41
#